data_AF-A0A7X9L8S0-F1
#
_entry.id   AF-A0A7X9L8S0-F1
#
_cell.length_a   1.000
_cell.length_b   1.000
_cell.length_c   1.000
_cell.angle_alpha   90.00
_cell.angle_beta   90.00
_cell.angle_gamma   90.00
#
_symmetry.space_group_name_H-M   'P 1'
#
loop_
_entity.id
_entity.type
_entity.pdbx_description
1 polymer ?
#
loop_
_entity_poly.entity_id
_entity_poly.type
_entity_poly.pdbx_seq_one_letter_code
_entity_poly.pdbx_strand_id
1 'polypeptide(L)' 'MVIQRRSLRAQIRDELLQRLRDGSIEAGAGINEAELASELGVSRTPLREALISLETEGHIE' A
#
# COMPACT_ATOMS: atom_id res chain seq x y z
N MET A 1 16.77 13.05 -17.82
CA MET A 1 16.09 12.41 -16.68
C MET A 1 14.79 13.17 -16.44
N VAL A 2 13.63 12.54 -16.62
CA VAL A 2 12.33 13.22 -16.47
C VAL A 2 11.91 13.12 -15.00
N ILE A 3 11.63 14.24 -14.34
CA ILE A 3 11.14 14.24 -12.95
C ILE A 3 9.70 13.72 -12.95
N GLN A 4 9.47 12.55 -12.34
CA GLN A 4 8.14 11.96 -12.20
C GLN A 4 7.55 12.37 -10.85
N ARG A 5 6.48 13.18 -10.86
CA ARG A 5 5.76 13.58 -9.65
C ARG A 5 4.72 12.50 -9.32
N ARG A 6 5.04 11.58 -8.40
CA ARG A 6 4.12 10.49 -8.00
C ARG A 6 3.12 10.99 -6.96
N SER A 7 1.86 10.58 -7.08
CA SER A 7 0.84 10.82 -6.05
C SER A 7 1.20 10.05 -4.76
N LEU A 8 0.69 10.51 -3.62
CA LEU A 8 0.87 9.81 -2.35
C LEU A 8 0.33 8.37 -2.42
N ARG A 9 -0.81 8.16 -3.10
CA ARG A 9 -1.38 6.82 -3.30
C ARG A 9 -0.44 5.89 -4.08
N ALA A 10 0.19 6.39 -5.15
CA ALA A 10 1.14 5.61 -5.92
C ALA A 10 2.38 5.23 -5.09
N GLN A 11 2.86 6.16 -4.25
CA GLN A 11 3.97 5.88 -3.34
C GLN A 11 3.60 4.82 -2.29
N ILE A 12 2.40 4.92 -1.69
CA ILE A 12 1.90 3.92 -0.74
C ILE A 12 1.78 2.56 -1.42
N ARG A 13 1.18 2.48 -2.61
CA ARG A 13 1.05 1.22 -3.35
C ARG A 13 2.42 0.58 -3.62
N ASP A 14 3.40 1.37 -4.07
CA ASP A 14 4.74 0.86 -4.36
C ASP A 14 5.43 0.31 -3.09
N GLU A 15 5.24 0.95 -1.94
CA GLU A 15 5.73 0.48 -0.64
C GLU A 15 5.05 -0.83 -0.21
N LEU A 16 3.71 -0.91 -0.32
CA LEU A 16 2.96 -2.12 0.00
C LEU A 16 3.35 -3.30 -0.88
N LEU A 17 3.58 -3.08 -2.18
CA LEU A 17 4.11 -4.10 -3.08
C LEU A 17 5.48 -4.60 -2.65
N GLN A 18 6.33 -3.72 -2.12
CA GLN A 18 7.63 -4.15 -1.62
C GLN A 18 7.48 -5.04 -0.39
N ARG A 19 6.64 -4.63 0.57
CA ARG A 19 6.35 -5.42 1.77
C ARG A 19 5.68 -6.77 1.48
N LEU A 20 4.85 -6.84 0.44
CA LEU A 20 4.28 -8.11 -0.03
C LEU A 20 5.36 -9.03 -0.63
N ARG A 21 6.37 -8.46 -1.30
CA ARG A 21 7.47 -9.23 -1.92
C ARG A 21 8.50 -9.71 -0.91
N ASP A 22 8.79 -8.93 0.11
CA ASP A 22 9.73 -9.30 1.17
C ASP A 22 9.09 -10.14 2.29
N GLY A 23 7.77 -10.30 2.26
CA GLY A 23 6.99 -11.10 3.21
C GLY A 23 6.65 -10.38 4.51
N SER A 24 6.92 -9.07 4.62
CA SER A 24 6.52 -8.26 5.78
C SER A 24 5.00 -8.08 5.87
N ILE A 25 4.29 -8.18 4.74
CA ILE A 25 2.83 -8.27 4.69
C ILE A 25 2.48 -9.57 3.96
N GLU A 26 1.67 -10.41 4.58
CA GLU A 26 1.13 -11.60 3.93
C GLU A 26 -0.14 -11.22 3.13
N ALA A 27 -0.18 -11.63 1.86
CA ALA A 27 -1.41 -11.55 1.07
C ALA A 27 -2.49 -12.44 1.71
N GLY A 28 -3.68 -11.87 1.97
CA GLY A 28 -4.77 -12.56 2.65
C GLY A 28 -4.74 -12.50 4.19
N ALA A 29 -3.69 -11.95 4.79
CA ALA A 29 -3.72 -11.62 6.22
C ALA A 29 -4.58 -10.37 6.42
N GLY A 30 -5.42 -10.35 7.46
CA GLY A 30 -6.25 -9.19 7.78
C GLY A 30 -5.40 -7.96 8.08
N ILE A 31 -5.21 -7.09 7.08
CA ILE A 31 -4.41 -5.86 7.22
C ILE A 31 -5.13 -4.91 8.15
N ASN A 32 -4.48 -4.55 9.27
CA ASN A 32 -4.95 -3.47 10.13
C ASN A 32 -4.61 -2.12 9.51
N GLU A 33 -5.55 -1.54 8.76
CA GLU A 33 -5.37 -0.24 8.09
C GLU A 33 -4.97 0.89 9.05
N ALA A 34 -5.43 0.87 10.30
CA ALA A 34 -5.16 1.95 11.25
C ALA A 34 -3.70 1.92 11.71
N GLU A 35 -3.20 0.73 12.02
CA GLU A 35 -1.81 0.50 12.41
C GLU A 35 -0.86 0.79 11.25
N LEU A 36 -1.15 0.21 10.07
CA LEU A 36 -0.34 0.41 8.87
C LEU A 36 -0.30 1.89 8.43
N ALA A 37 -1.42 2.62 8.55
CA ALA A 37 -1.44 4.05 8.27
C ALA A 37 -0.53 4.83 9.24
N SER A 38 -0.55 4.47 10.52
CA SER A 38 0.32 5.07 11.54
C SER A 38 1.79 4.77 11.28
N GLU A 39 2.13 3.53 10.92
CA GLU A 39 3.50 3.12 10.59
C GLU A 39 4.05 3.87 9.37
N LEU A 40 3.24 4.00 8.32
CA LEU A 40 3.60 4.69 7.09
C LEU A 40 3.55 6.22 7.23
N GLY A 41 3.03 6.76 8.34
CA GLY A 41 2.87 8.19 8.54
C GLY A 41 1.88 8.85 7.58
N VAL A 42 0.87 8.10 7.14
CA VAL A 42 -0.16 8.56 6.20
C VAL A 42 -1.55 8.50 6.82
N SER A 43 -2.53 9.19 6.23
CA SER A 43 -3.92 9.02 6.64
C SER A 43 -4.51 7.72 6.08
N ARG A 44 -5.60 7.25 6.70
CA ARG A 44 -6.28 6.00 6.30
C ARG A 44 -6.89 6.07 4.89
N THR A 45 -7.33 7.25 4.45
CA THR A 45 -7.98 7.41 3.13
C THR A 45 -7.06 7.04 1.95
N PRO A 46 -5.86 7.62 1.79
CA PRO A 46 -4.96 7.23 0.71
C PRO A 46 -4.41 5.82 0.86
N LEU A 47 -4.28 5.30 2.09
CA LEU A 47 -3.90 3.91 2.31
C LEU A 47 -4.97 2.94 1.80
N ARG A 48 -6.23 3.16 2.17
CA ARG A 48 -7.34 2.31 1.73
C ARG A 48 -7.48 2.30 0.21
N GLU A 49 -7.35 3.46 -0.43
CA GLU A 49 -7.40 3.50 -1.90
C GLU A 49 -6.22 2.76 -2.55
N ALA A 50 -5.04 2.75 -1.94
CA ALA A 50 -3.92 1.95 -2.42
C ALA A 50 -4.17 0.45 -2.22
N LEU A 51 -4.73 0.05 -1.07
CA LEU A 51 -5.11 -1.35 -0.80
C LEU A 51 -6.17 -1.85 -1.78
N ILE A 52 -7.23 -1.07 -2.04
CA ILE A 52 -8.26 -1.40 -3.04
C ILE A 52 -7.64 -1.58 -4.44
N SER A 53 -6.66 -0.74 -4.81
CA SER A 53 -5.93 -0.90 -6.09
C SER A 53 -5.22 -2.24 -6.14
N LEU A 54 -4.53 -2.63 -5.05
CA LEU A 54 -3.81 -3.90 -4.97
C LEU A 54 -4.74 -5.11 -4.99
N GLU A 55 -5.88 -5.03 -4.31
CA GLU A 55 -6.92 -6.07 -4.35
C GLU A 55 -7.48 -6.23 -5.77
N THR A 56 -7.79 -5.12 -6.43
CA THR A 56 -8.28 -5.11 -7.82
C THR A 56 -7.24 -5.67 -8.80
N GLU A 57 -5.95 -5.45 -8.53
CA GLU A 57 -4.83 -5.96 -9.31
C GLU A 57 -4.49 -7.44 -8.98
N GLY A 58 -5.12 -8.04 -7.97
CA GLY A 58 -4.90 -9.43 -7.57
C GLY A 58 -3.62 -9.65 -6.76
N HIS A 59 -3.10 -8.60 -6.11
CA HIS A 59 -1.91 -8.68 -5.25
C HIS A 59 -2.25 -9.09 -3.80
N ILE A 60 -3.48 -8.86 -3.36
CA ILE A 60 -4.00 -9.21 -2.04
C ILE A 60 -5.46 -9.68 -2.18
N GLU A 61 -5.93 -10.44 -1.19
CA GLU A 61 -7.28 -11.04 -1.11
C GLU A 61 -7.92 -10.76 0.26
#